data_AF-A0A1L0CGB6-F1
#
_entry.id   AF-A0A1L0CGB6-F1
#
_cell.length_a   1.000
_cell.length_b   1.000
_cell.length_c   1.000
_cell.angle_alpha   90.00
_cell.angle_beta   90.00
_cell.angle_gamma   90.00
#
_symmetry.space_group_name_H-M   'P 1'
#
loop_
_entity.id
_entity.type
_entity.pdbx_description
1 polymer ?
#
loop_
_entity_poly.entity_id
_entity_poly.type
_entity_poly.pdbx_seq_one_letter_code
_entity_poly.pdbx_strand_id
1 'polypeptide(L)'
;MLRTRFSDAEWEALQGLSTSAGMSMSELVRDHLGALTVLERDEELEKKRVALLNRINANLNMIAKWVNTHKDSADAIEVIGHLVAIERAVKAAK
;
A
#
# COMPACT_ATOMS: atom_id res chain seq x y z
N MET A 1 32.27 -2.13 -14.40
CA MET A 1 32.72 -1.77 -13.03
C MET A 1 31.70 -0.77 -12.48
N LEU A 2 30.96 -1.13 -11.42
CA LEU A 2 29.98 -0.23 -10.79
C LEU A 2 30.75 0.86 -10.02
N ARG A 3 30.41 2.13 -10.23
CA ARG A 3 31.04 3.27 -9.54
C ARG A 3 29.97 4.05 -8.80
N THR A 4 29.92 3.86 -7.49
CA THR A 4 28.99 4.54 -6.58
C THR A 4 29.77 5.43 -5.62
N ARG A 5 29.15 6.52 -5.20
CA ARG A 5 29.72 7.41 -4.17
C ARG A 5 29.10 7.03 -2.84
N PHE A 6 29.94 6.97 -1.81
CA PHE A 6 29.53 6.78 -0.43
C PHE A 6 30.07 7.95 0.38
N SER A 7 29.41 8.28 1.48
CA SER A 7 30.05 9.03 2.56
C SER A 7 31.08 8.16 3.27
N ASP A 8 32.02 8.79 3.99
CA ASP A 8 33.06 8.06 4.72
C ASP A 8 32.47 7.12 5.78
N ALA A 9 31.41 7.55 6.47
CA ALA A 9 30.71 6.76 7.48
C ALA A 9 30.00 5.53 6.89
N GLU A 10 29.36 5.68 5.71
CA GLU A 10 28.73 4.54 5.01
C GLU A 10 29.77 3.55 4.52
N TRP A 11 30.93 4.03 4.08
CA TRP A 11 32.02 3.20 3.61
C TRP A 11 32.64 2.36 4.74
N GLU A 12 32.87 2.96 5.91
CA GLU A 12 33.35 2.25 7.10
C GLU A 12 32.37 1.17 7.56
N ALA A 13 31.07 1.47 7.58
CA ALA A 13 30.03 0.51 7.94
C ALA A 13 30.01 -0.70 6.98
N LEU A 14 30.10 -0.46 5.67
CA LEU A 14 30.16 -1.53 4.67
C LEU A 14 31.43 -2.37 4.79
N GLN A 15 32.56 -1.74 5.10
CA GLN A 15 33.83 -2.43 5.28
C GLN A 15 33.84 -3.30 6.55
N GLY A 16 33.21 -2.83 7.63
CA GLY A 16 32.94 -3.64 8.81
C GLY A 16 32.07 -4.85 8.48
N LEU A 17 31.00 -4.65 7.70
CA LEU A 17 30.10 -5.73 7.27
C LEU A 17 30.82 -6.78 6.42
N SER A 18 31.60 -6.36 5.40
CA SER A 18 32.35 -7.27 4.54
C SER A 18 33.37 -8.09 5.33
N THR A 19 34.06 -7.44 6.27
CA THR A 19 35.06 -8.10 7.13
C THR A 19 34.40 -9.12 8.07
N SER A 20 33.26 -8.77 8.68
CA SER A 20 32.51 -9.68 9.55
C SER A 20 31.96 -10.91 8.82
N ALA A 21 31.61 -10.74 7.55
CA ALA A 21 31.13 -11.82 6.67
C ALA A 21 32.27 -12.62 6.03
N GLY A 22 33.53 -12.17 6.12
CA GLY A 22 34.67 -12.81 5.45
C GLY A 22 34.61 -12.73 3.92
N MET A 23 33.89 -11.76 3.38
CA MET A 23 33.64 -11.60 1.94
C MET A 23 34.32 -10.34 1.40
N SER A 24 34.69 -10.34 0.12
CA SER A 24 35.14 -9.11 -0.54
C SER A 24 33.98 -8.13 -0.71
N MET A 25 34.28 -6.82 -0.78
CA MET A 25 33.27 -5.78 -1.02
C MET A 25 32.45 -6.04 -2.29
N SER A 26 33.08 -6.62 -3.32
CA SER A 26 32.41 -6.95 -4.57
C SER A 26 31.44 -8.13 -4.43
N GLU A 27 31.75 -9.10 -3.57
CA GLU A 27 30.86 -10.22 -3.26
C GLU A 27 29.70 -9.77 -2.40
N LEU A 28 29.96 -8.93 -1.39
CA LEU A 28 28.94 -8.33 -0.54
C LEU A 28 27.89 -7.56 -1.38
N VAL A 29 28.34 -6.72 -2.30
CA VAL A 29 27.43 -5.96 -3.18
C VAL A 29 26.63 -6.89 -4.10
N ARG A 30 27.24 -7.94 -4.65
CA ARG A 30 26.52 -8.89 -5.53
C ARG A 30 25.49 -9.73 -4.77
N ASP A 31 25.84 -10.20 -3.59
CA ASP A 31 24.95 -10.97 -2.71
C ASP A 31 23.76 -10.10 -2.28
N HIS A 32 24.03 -8.85 -1.87
CA HIS A 32 22.99 -7.90 -1.47
C HIS A 32 22.11 -7.44 -2.65
N LEU A 33 22.67 -7.29 -3.86
CA LEU A 33 21.90 -7.03 -5.08
C LEU A 33 21.01 -8.21 -5.48
N GLY A 34 21.47 -9.45 -5.27
CA GLY A 34 20.65 -10.65 -5.48
C GLY A 34 19.52 -10.80 -4.44
N ALA A 35 19.74 -10.30 -3.23
CA ALA A 35 18.76 -10.29 -2.14
C ALA A 35 17.73 -9.15 -2.25
N LEU A 36 17.97 -8.14 -3.10
CA LEU A 36 16.97 -7.12 -3.41
C LEU A 36 15.86 -7.75 -4.26
N THR A 37 14.92 -8.38 -3.58
CA THR A 37 13.60 -8.66 -4.13
C THR A 37 12.95 -7.29 -4.31
N VAL A 38 13.14 -6.67 -5.47
CA VAL A 38 12.28 -5.58 -5.91
C VAL A 38 10.91 -6.22 -6.02
N LEU A 39 10.13 -6.14 -4.94
CA LEU A 39 8.74 -6.56 -4.95
C LEU A 39 8.11 -5.77 -6.08
N GLU A 40 7.82 -6.46 -7.17
CA GLU A 40 7.15 -5.91 -8.33
C GLU A 40 5.76 -5.52 -7.82
N ARG A 41 5.66 -4.28 -7.35
CA ARG A 41 4.41 -3.71 -6.89
C ARG A 41 3.60 -3.57 -8.16
N ASP A 42 2.62 -4.45 -8.34
CA ASP A 42 1.72 -4.43 -9.49
C ASP A 42 0.93 -3.12 -9.45
N GLU A 43 1.52 -2.09 -10.05
CA GLU A 43 1.03 -0.73 -10.06
C GLU A 43 -0.35 -0.67 -10.74
N GLU A 44 -0.58 -1.56 -11.71
CA GLU A 44 -1.86 -1.69 -12.40
C GLU A 44 -2.93 -2.31 -11.50
N LEU A 45 -2.59 -3.31 -10.69
CA LEU A 45 -3.49 -3.85 -9.68
C LEU A 45 -3.88 -2.78 -8.65
N GLU A 46 -2.92 -1.99 -8.17
CA GLU A 46 -3.19 -0.94 -7.19
C GLU A 46 -4.03 0.20 -7.80
N LYS A 47 -3.75 0.62 -9.04
CA LYS A 47 -4.58 1.59 -9.78
C LYS A 47 -6.01 1.09 -9.93
N LYS A 48 -6.21 -0.18 -10.31
CA LYS A 48 -7.54 -0.79 -10.42
C LYS A 48 -8.26 -0.78 -9.07
N ARG A 49 -7.56 -1.12 -7.99
CA ARG A 49 -8.10 -1.09 -6.62
C ARG A 49 -8.55 0.31 -6.23
N VAL A 50 -7.71 1.32 -6.44
CA VAL A 50 -8.02 2.73 -6.15
C VAL A 50 -9.21 3.21 -6.98
N ALA A 51 -9.28 2.85 -8.26
CA ALA A 51 -10.41 3.20 -9.12
C ALA A 51 -11.73 2.60 -8.62
N LEU A 52 -11.73 1.34 -8.16
CA LEU A 52 -12.91 0.70 -7.58
C LEU A 52 -13.34 1.37 -6.27
N LEU A 53 -12.39 1.69 -5.38
CA LEU A 53 -12.67 2.41 -4.14
C LEU A 53 -13.29 3.79 -4.41
N ASN A 54 -12.79 4.52 -5.41
CA ASN A 54 -13.34 5.81 -5.80
C ASN A 54 -14.78 5.70 -6.34
N ARG A 55 -15.10 4.63 -7.09
CA ARG A 55 -16.47 4.38 -7.56
C ARG A 55 -17.43 4.10 -6.41
N ILE A 56 -17.00 3.30 -5.43
CA ILE A 56 -17.79 3.04 -4.21
C ILE A 56 -18.01 4.36 -3.46
N ASN A 57 -16.97 5.16 -3.27
CA ASN A 57 -17.07 6.46 -2.61
C ASN A 57 -18.04 7.42 -3.32
N ALA A 58 -17.99 7.48 -4.65
CA ALA A 58 -18.92 8.30 -5.44
C ALA A 58 -20.38 7.88 -5.22
N ASN A 59 -20.66 6.57 -5.23
CA ASN A 59 -22.01 6.04 -4.98
C ASN A 59 -22.49 6.38 -3.57
N LEU A 60 -21.65 6.21 -2.54
CA LEU A 60 -22.00 6.55 -1.16
C LEU A 60 -22.30 8.05 -1.00
N ASN A 61 -21.52 8.91 -1.67
CA ASN A 61 -21.79 10.36 -1.68
C ASN A 61 -23.12 10.71 -2.36
N MET A 62 -23.51 9.99 -3.40
CA MET A 62 -24.82 10.19 -4.04
C MET A 62 -25.96 9.81 -3.10
N ILE A 63 -25.85 8.67 -2.41
CA ILE A 63 -26.83 8.25 -1.40
C ILE A 63 -26.92 9.28 -0.28
N ALA A 64 -25.79 9.74 0.26
CA ALA A 64 -25.76 10.75 1.31
C ALA A 64 -26.45 12.05 0.87
N LYS A 65 -26.18 12.52 -0.36
CA LYS A 65 -26.88 13.68 -0.93
C LYS A 65 -28.38 13.43 -1.04
N TRP A 66 -28.79 12.28 -1.56
CA TRP A 66 -30.21 11.93 -1.71
C TRP A 66 -30.96 11.92 -0.38
N VAL A 67 -30.39 11.27 0.66
CA VAL A 67 -30.96 11.24 2.02
C VAL A 67 -31.05 12.65 2.61
N ASN A 68 -30.02 13.48 2.42
CA ASN A 68 -30.03 14.87 2.90
C ASN A 68 -31.09 15.74 2.19
N THR A 69 -31.38 15.45 0.92
CA THR A 69 -32.42 16.12 0.14
C THR A 69 -33.82 15.67 0.56
N HIS A 70 -34.03 14.37 0.76
CA HIS A 70 -35.33 13.77 1.11
C HIS A 70 -35.34 13.36 2.58
N LYS A 71 -35.56 14.35 3.46
CA LYS A 71 -35.39 14.24 4.93
C LYS A 71 -36.44 13.37 5.65
N ASP A 72 -37.11 12.46 4.95
CA ASP A 72 -38.07 11.54 5.56
C ASP A 72 -37.32 10.54 6.44
N SER A 73 -37.63 10.57 7.74
CA SER A 73 -36.83 9.86 8.75
C SER A 73 -36.97 8.34 8.67
N ALA A 74 -38.09 7.83 8.15
CA ALA A 74 -38.31 6.39 8.01
C ALA A 74 -37.38 5.77 6.95
N ASP A 75 -37.30 6.37 5.76
CA ASP A 75 -36.47 5.88 4.65
C ASP A 75 -34.97 5.99 4.97
N ALA A 76 -34.58 7.06 5.67
CA ALA A 76 -33.19 7.26 6.10
C ALA A 76 -32.70 6.12 7.03
N ILE A 77 -33.57 5.60 7.91
CA ILE A 77 -33.22 4.50 8.83
C ILE A 77 -32.94 3.20 8.06
N GLU A 78 -33.75 2.88 7.05
CA GLU A 78 -33.57 1.69 6.21
C GLU A 78 -32.25 1.77 5.42
N VAL A 79 -31.95 2.92 4.81
CA VAL A 79 -30.68 3.17 4.12
C VAL A 79 -29.49 3.01 5.06
N ILE A 80 -29.54 3.58 6.27
CA ILE A 80 -28.50 3.40 7.28
C ILE A 80 -28.33 1.92 7.63
N GLY A 81 -29.44 1.18 7.79
CA GLY A 81 -29.43 -0.26 8.06
C GLY A 81 -28.67 -1.05 6.99
N HIS A 82 -28.93 -0.77 5.72
CA HIS A 82 -28.21 -1.41 4.61
C HIS A 82 -26.73 -1.03 4.56
N LEU A 83 -26.38 0.23 4.81
CA LEU A 83 -24.98 0.67 4.85
C LEU A 83 -24.18 -0.03 5.97
N VAL A 84 -24.79 -0.19 7.15
CA VAL A 84 -24.18 -0.93 8.26
C VAL A 84 -24.01 -2.42 7.91
N ALA A 85 -24.98 -3.03 7.22
CA ALA A 85 -24.86 -4.42 6.76
C ALA A 85 -23.69 -4.59 5.77
N ILE A 86 -23.53 -3.66 4.82
CA ILE A 86 -22.41 -3.63 3.89
C ILE A 86 -21.08 -3.47 4.64
N GLU A 87 -21.00 -2.52 5.58
CA GLU A 87 -19.78 -2.30 6.38
C GLU A 87 -19.36 -3.57 7.13
N ARG A 88 -20.33 -4.26 7.76
CA ARG A 88 -20.09 -5.53 8.46
C ARG A 88 -19.59 -6.62 7.51
N ALA A 89 -20.22 -6.78 6.35
CA ALA A 89 -19.81 -7.76 5.35
C ALA A 89 -18.38 -7.49 4.85
N VAL A 90 -18.02 -6.23 4.60
CA VAL A 90 -16.66 -5.83 4.20
C VAL A 90 -15.64 -6.11 5.30
N LYS A 91 -15.97 -5.82 6.57
CA LYS A 91 -15.08 -6.12 7.71
C LYS A 91 -14.86 -7.62 7.92
N ALA A 92 -15.87 -8.44 7.65
CA ALA A 92 -15.80 -9.90 7.78
C ALA A 92 -15.04 -10.58 6.61
N ALA A 93 -14.99 -9.94 5.44
CA ALA A 93 -14.24 -10.43 4.27
C ALA A 93 -12.73 -10.12 4.33
N LYS A 94 -12.26 -9.51 5.42
CA LYS A 94 -10.88 -9.09 5.65
C LYS A 94 -10.14 -10.13 6.51
#